data_AF-A0A0C2CMX9-F1
#
_entry.id   AF-A0A0C2CMX9-F1
#
_cell.length_a   1.000
_cell.length_b   1.000
_cell.length_c   1.000
_cell.angle_alpha   90.00
_cell.angle_beta   90.00
_cell.angle_gamma   90.00
#
_symmetry.space_group_name_H-M   'P 1'
#
loop_
_entity.id
_entity.type
_entity.pdbx_description
1 polymer ?
#
loop_
_entity_poly.entity_id
_entity_poly.type
_entity_poly.pdbx_seq_one_letter_code
_entity_poly.pdbx_strand_id
1 'polypeptide(L)'
;MATATTPAFACTYDFCNNMAKGILVCIYDDKTTNVSVANRVIYEKAADKSQICAACSTNCTESLCPQPHTPVTIPSTCEVDNLSNDTGDTALWMHNYYRRWNIAAETYKAIESCPSTDPTAMPGHSMNFLRIGDYKLSEQDALKQAIKKWWGELGEKGLGDDTTFHDNSGIKSFANMAYDQADKFACAVQNCQQSGQTLVACQYSPYVFINELVVAEANL
;
A
#
# COMPACT_ATOMS: atom_id res chain seq x y z
N MET A 1 2.85 3.32 -4.42
CA MET A 1 1.82 2.48 -5.08
C MET A 1 1.06 3.23 -6.19
N ALA A 2 0.80 4.53 -6.03
CA ALA A 2 0.01 5.32 -6.98
C ALA A 2 0.82 6.33 -7.82
N THR A 3 2.15 6.36 -7.66
CA THR A 3 2.99 7.29 -8.41
C THR A 3 2.96 6.99 -9.91
N ALA A 4 2.45 7.91 -10.71
CA ALA A 4 2.30 7.80 -12.16
C ALA A 4 3.64 7.60 -12.89
N THR A 5 4.74 8.06 -12.30
CA THR A 5 6.09 7.92 -12.88
C THR A 5 6.79 6.61 -12.50
N THR A 6 6.20 5.79 -11.62
CA THR A 6 6.74 4.46 -11.32
C THR A 6 6.49 3.55 -12.51
N PRO A 7 7.55 3.09 -13.20
CA PRO A 7 7.36 2.37 -14.45
C PRO A 7 7.18 0.86 -14.15
N ALA A 8 7.86 0.31 -13.14
CA ALA A 8 7.77 -1.11 -12.77
C ALA A 8 7.51 -1.32 -11.28
N PHE A 9 6.97 -2.50 -10.97
CA PHE A 9 6.92 -3.02 -9.62
C PHE A 9 7.18 -4.53 -9.65
N ALA A 10 7.67 -5.08 -8.55
CA ALA A 10 7.89 -6.51 -8.36
C ALA A 10 7.29 -6.91 -7.02
N CYS A 11 6.48 -7.97 -7.03
CA CYS A 11 5.94 -8.55 -5.80
C CYS A 11 6.47 -9.97 -5.61
N THR A 12 6.71 -10.34 -4.37
CA THR A 12 6.99 -11.72 -3.96
C THR A 12 6.06 -12.09 -2.82
N TYR A 13 5.69 -13.36 -2.76
CA TYR A 13 4.94 -13.90 -1.63
C TYR A 13 5.61 -15.16 -1.12
N ASP A 14 5.43 -15.44 0.16
CA ASP A 14 5.87 -16.70 0.77
C ASP A 14 4.85 -17.20 1.78
N PHE A 15 4.73 -18.52 1.87
CA PHE A 15 3.96 -19.23 2.87
C PHE A 15 4.96 -19.97 3.74
N CYS A 16 5.46 -19.30 4.78
CA CYS A 16 6.47 -19.92 5.63
C CYS A 16 5.85 -21.10 6.38
N ASN A 17 6.33 -22.31 6.10
CA ASN A 17 5.91 -23.51 6.81
C ASN A 17 6.12 -23.29 8.33
N ASN A 18 5.04 -23.41 9.10
CA ASN A 18 4.87 -23.09 10.53
C ASN A 18 4.26 -21.71 10.87
N MET A 19 3.91 -20.87 9.90
CA MET A 19 3.04 -19.71 10.12
C MET A 19 1.67 -19.96 9.51
N ALA A 20 0.60 -19.59 10.22
CA ALA A 20 -0.78 -19.75 9.75
C ALA A 20 -1.15 -18.80 8.58
N LYS A 21 -0.22 -17.94 8.12
CA LYS A 21 -0.48 -16.84 7.17
C LYS A 21 0.63 -16.69 6.15
N GLY A 22 0.25 -16.33 4.93
CA GLY A 22 1.17 -15.93 3.86
C GLY A 22 1.58 -14.46 3.96
N ILE A 23 2.75 -14.14 3.44
CA ILE A 23 3.28 -12.78 3.39
C ILE A 23 3.37 -12.37 1.93
N LEU A 24 2.92 -11.15 1.60
CA LEU A 24 3.04 -10.53 0.29
C LEU A 24 3.84 -9.23 0.43
N VAL A 25 4.91 -9.08 -0.35
CA VAL A 25 5.75 -7.88 -0.39
C VAL A 25 5.85 -7.38 -1.81
N CYS A 26 5.70 -6.07 -2.02
CA CYS A 26 5.89 -5.42 -3.31
C CYS A 26 6.93 -4.29 -3.22
N ILE A 27 7.74 -4.13 -4.27
CA ILE A 27 8.75 -3.10 -4.46
C ILE A 27 8.42 -2.36 -5.76
N TYR A 28 8.63 -1.05 -5.78
CA TYR A 28 8.30 -0.17 -6.89
C TYR A 28 9.59 0.52 -7.37
N ASP A 29 9.86 0.52 -8.67
CA ASP A 29 11.04 1.16 -9.29
C ASP A 29 10.84 2.66 -9.41
N ASP A 30 10.69 3.32 -8.26
CA ASP A 30 10.40 4.73 -8.21
C ASP A 30 11.71 5.56 -8.20
N LYS A 31 12.07 6.12 -9.35
CA LYS A 31 13.37 6.79 -9.57
C LYS A 31 13.39 8.28 -9.26
N THR A 32 12.32 8.86 -8.72
CA THR A 32 12.35 10.29 -8.39
C THR A 32 13.32 10.52 -7.22
N THR A 33 14.49 11.03 -7.56
CA THR A 33 15.48 11.47 -6.58
C THR A 33 15.37 12.99 -6.44
N ASN A 34 15.60 13.50 -5.24
CA ASN A 34 15.68 14.95 -4.95
C ASN A 34 14.37 15.74 -5.01
N VAL A 35 13.24 15.13 -4.65
CA VAL A 35 12.04 15.88 -4.27
C VAL A 35 11.76 15.57 -2.81
N SER A 36 11.56 16.61 -1.98
CA SER A 36 10.98 16.42 -0.66
C SER A 36 9.69 15.62 -0.83
N VAL A 37 9.56 14.50 -0.10
CA VAL A 37 8.38 13.63 -0.16
C VAL A 37 7.09 14.45 0.00
N ALA A 38 7.12 15.50 0.83
CA ALA A 38 5.97 16.36 1.09
C ALA A 38 5.49 17.23 -0.10
N ASN A 39 6.30 17.41 -1.15
CA ASN A 39 5.97 18.27 -2.31
C ASN A 39 5.90 17.48 -3.62
N ARG A 40 5.77 16.15 -3.53
CA ARG A 40 5.90 15.30 -4.69
C ARG A 40 4.56 15.11 -5.38
N VAL A 41 4.44 15.63 -6.59
CA VAL A 41 3.29 15.34 -7.48
C VAL A 41 3.33 13.85 -7.85
N ILE A 42 2.39 13.07 -7.31
CA ILE A 42 2.31 11.63 -7.57
C ILE A 42 1.59 11.31 -8.88
N TYR A 43 0.65 12.16 -9.33
CA TYR A 43 0.04 12.10 -10.66
C TYR A 43 -0.54 13.47 -11.01
N GLU A 44 -0.72 13.75 -12.30
CA GLU A 44 -1.40 14.97 -12.76
C GLU A 44 -2.91 14.74 -12.88
N LYS A 45 -3.72 15.67 -12.35
CA LYS A 45 -5.18 15.63 -12.46
C LYS A 45 -5.60 15.87 -13.91
N ALA A 46 -6.41 14.97 -14.46
CA ALA A 46 -7.12 15.20 -15.72
C ALA A 46 -8.46 15.91 -15.46
N ALA A 47 -8.91 16.78 -16.37
CA ALA A 47 -10.20 17.47 -16.21
C ALA A 47 -11.39 16.49 -16.26
N ASP A 48 -11.26 15.42 -17.03
CA ASP A 48 -12.22 14.32 -17.09
C ASP A 48 -11.54 13.03 -17.58
N LYS A 49 -12.27 11.90 -17.50
CA LYS A 49 -11.77 10.57 -17.84
C LYS A 49 -11.26 10.45 -19.28
N SER A 50 -11.83 11.21 -20.22
CA SER A 50 -11.41 11.18 -21.63
C SER A 50 -10.03 11.81 -21.85
N GLN A 51 -9.58 12.67 -20.93
CA GLN A 51 -8.29 13.34 -21.01
C GLN A 51 -7.14 12.57 -20.37
N ILE A 52 -7.41 11.52 -19.57
CA ILE A 52 -6.35 10.75 -18.89
C ILE A 52 -5.33 10.17 -19.89
N CYS A 53 -5.83 9.64 -21.00
CA CYS A 53 -4.96 9.07 -22.03
C CYS A 53 -4.21 10.10 -22.89
N ALA A 54 -4.61 11.37 -22.83
CA ALA A 54 -3.96 12.43 -23.62
C ALA A 54 -2.51 12.70 -23.15
N ALA A 55 -2.20 12.35 -21.90
CA ALA A 55 -0.86 12.45 -21.33
C ALA A 55 0.07 11.27 -21.70
N CYS A 56 -0.44 10.20 -22.32
CA CYS A 56 0.39 9.03 -22.67
C CYS A 56 1.17 9.26 -23.97
N SER A 57 2.46 8.93 -23.95
CA SER A 57 3.35 9.13 -25.11
C SER A 57 3.07 8.20 -26.30
N THR A 58 2.51 7.00 -26.06
CA THR A 58 2.39 5.98 -27.12
C THR A 58 1.15 5.10 -27.00
N ASN A 59 0.92 4.47 -25.84
CA ASN A 59 -0.19 3.55 -25.61
C ASN A 59 -0.98 3.98 -24.37
N CYS A 60 -2.30 3.79 -24.41
CA CYS A 60 -3.17 3.92 -23.25
C CYS A 60 -4.13 2.75 -23.18
N THR A 61 -4.11 2.03 -22.06
CA THR A 61 -5.00 0.89 -21.81
C THR A 61 -5.75 1.15 -20.52
N GLU A 62 -7.07 1.24 -20.57
CA GLU A 62 -7.93 1.48 -19.41
C GLU A 62 -7.47 2.67 -18.53
N SER A 63 -7.09 3.78 -19.17
CA SER A 63 -6.59 4.98 -18.48
C SER A 63 -5.22 4.81 -17.78
N LEU A 64 -4.41 3.82 -18.19
CA LEU A 64 -3.02 3.62 -17.80
C LEU A 64 -2.08 3.77 -19.00
N CYS A 65 -0.91 4.40 -18.81
CA CYS A 65 0.14 4.52 -19.83
C CYS A 65 1.19 3.40 -19.67
N PRO A 66 1.16 2.31 -20.46
CA PRO A 66 2.10 1.21 -20.31
C PRO A 66 3.51 1.64 -20.71
N GLN A 67 4.49 1.39 -19.85
CA GLN A 67 5.90 1.61 -20.17
C GLN A 67 6.54 0.31 -20.70
N PRO A 68 7.24 0.33 -21.85
CA PRO A 68 8.01 -0.82 -22.29
C PRO A 68 9.24 -1.02 -21.38
N HIS A 69 9.40 -2.22 -20.83
CA HIS A 69 10.54 -2.59 -20.01
C HIS A 69 11.44 -3.59 -20.73
N THR A 70 12.73 -3.29 -20.81
CA THR A 70 13.76 -4.26 -21.15
C THR A 70 14.35 -4.81 -19.85
N PRO A 71 14.27 -6.13 -19.59
CA PRO A 71 14.90 -6.76 -18.43
C PRO A 71 16.39 -6.43 -18.39
N VAL A 72 16.90 -6.03 -17.22
CA VAL A 72 18.33 -5.79 -17.02
C VAL A 72 19.02 -7.14 -16.82
N THR A 73 20.00 -7.45 -17.66
CA THR A 73 20.92 -8.58 -17.43
C THR A 73 21.98 -8.12 -16.44
N ILE A 74 21.98 -8.66 -15.21
CA ILE A 74 22.86 -8.21 -14.14
C ILE A 74 24.20 -8.98 -14.19
N PRO A 75 25.35 -8.31 -14.39
CA PRO A 75 26.66 -8.94 -14.29
C PRO A 75 27.08 -9.10 -12.82
N SER A 76 27.68 -10.25 -12.47
CA SER A 76 28.20 -10.54 -11.13
C SER A 76 29.39 -9.62 -10.79
N THR A 77 29.32 -8.86 -9.70
CA THR A 77 30.32 -7.82 -9.38
C THR A 77 31.42 -8.22 -8.39
N CYS A 78 31.43 -9.43 -7.82
CA CYS A 78 32.49 -9.87 -6.89
C CYS A 78 32.87 -11.34 -7.11
N GLU A 79 34.17 -11.64 -7.18
CA GLU A 79 34.70 -12.95 -7.62
C GLU A 79 34.96 -13.96 -6.47
N VAL A 80 34.82 -13.60 -5.18
CA VAL A 80 35.33 -14.44 -4.07
C VAL A 80 34.51 -14.56 -2.78
N ASP A 81 33.26 -14.11 -2.69
CA ASP A 81 32.44 -14.34 -1.48
C ASP A 81 31.46 -15.52 -1.58
N ASN A 82 31.40 -16.24 -2.72
CA ASN A 82 30.42 -17.32 -2.96
C ASN A 82 28.96 -16.88 -2.70
N LEU A 83 28.70 -15.58 -2.64
CA LEU A 83 27.38 -14.98 -2.51
C LEU A 83 27.17 -14.09 -3.73
N SER A 84 26.15 -14.38 -4.53
CA SER A 84 25.64 -13.42 -5.52
C SER A 84 25.22 -12.12 -4.84
N ASN A 85 25.18 -10.99 -5.56
CA ASN A 85 24.58 -9.74 -5.07
C ASN A 85 23.16 -9.98 -4.50
N ASP A 86 22.40 -10.89 -5.11
CA ASP A 86 21.10 -11.37 -4.61
C ASP A 86 21.15 -11.85 -3.17
N THR A 87 22.27 -12.42 -2.72
CA THR A 87 22.42 -12.95 -1.37
C THR A 87 22.78 -11.84 -0.37
N GLY A 88 23.50 -10.80 -0.81
CA GLY A 88 23.70 -9.56 -0.04
C GLY A 88 22.40 -8.76 0.11
N ASP A 89 21.64 -8.63 -0.98
CA ASP A 89 20.30 -8.04 -0.98
C ASP A 89 19.32 -8.90 -0.18
N THR A 90 19.41 -10.23 -0.25
CA THR A 90 18.63 -11.14 0.61
C THR A 90 18.97 -10.94 2.08
N ALA A 91 20.23 -10.79 2.44
CA ALA A 91 20.62 -10.54 3.83
C ALA A 91 20.09 -9.17 4.32
N LEU A 92 20.15 -8.13 3.50
CA LEU A 92 19.55 -6.82 3.78
C LEU A 92 18.02 -6.90 3.85
N TRP A 93 17.40 -7.68 2.97
CA TRP A 93 15.96 -7.92 2.92
C TRP A 93 15.48 -8.69 4.14
N MET A 94 16.21 -9.71 4.60
CA MET A 94 15.96 -10.41 5.86
C MET A 94 16.08 -9.47 7.06
N HIS A 95 17.12 -8.61 7.10
CA HIS A 95 17.25 -7.61 8.16
C HIS A 95 16.09 -6.59 8.15
N ASN A 96 15.66 -6.14 6.97
CA ASN A 96 14.51 -5.24 6.81
C ASN A 96 13.16 -5.94 7.08
N TYR A 97 13.06 -7.23 6.78
CA TYR A 97 11.93 -8.10 7.09
C TYR A 97 11.75 -8.28 8.60
N TYR A 98 12.82 -8.53 9.35
CA TYR A 98 12.78 -8.55 10.82
C TYR A 98 12.48 -7.17 11.44
N ARG A 99 12.81 -6.06 10.75
CA ARG A 99 12.37 -4.70 11.15
C ARG A 99 10.89 -4.44 10.86
N ARG A 100 10.34 -4.99 9.77
CA ARG A 100 8.90 -4.95 9.40
C ARG A 100 8.03 -5.90 10.22
N TRP A 101 8.64 -6.84 10.91
CA TRP A 101 7.97 -7.86 11.71
C TRP A 101 7.05 -7.27 12.79
N ASN A 102 7.39 -6.10 13.36
CA ASN A 102 6.55 -5.46 14.37
C ASN A 102 5.19 -4.98 13.82
N ILE A 103 5.16 -4.26 12.68
CA ILE A 103 3.88 -3.72 12.19
C ILE A 103 2.92 -4.83 11.76
N ALA A 104 3.40 -5.87 11.07
CA ALA A 104 2.57 -6.98 10.64
C ALA A 104 2.07 -7.83 11.81
N ALA A 105 2.95 -8.16 12.76
CA ALA A 105 2.59 -8.93 13.95
C ALA A 105 1.56 -8.18 14.81
N GLU A 106 1.77 -6.90 15.07
CA GLU A 106 0.84 -6.11 15.88
C GLU A 106 -0.50 -5.85 15.15
N THR A 107 -0.48 -5.65 13.82
CA THR A 107 -1.72 -5.56 13.03
C THR A 107 -2.53 -6.84 13.12
N TYR A 108 -1.86 -8.00 13.09
CA TYR A 108 -2.54 -9.27 13.27
C TYR A 108 -3.07 -9.45 14.70
N LYS A 109 -2.25 -9.19 15.73
CA LYS A 109 -2.67 -9.27 17.14
C LYS A 109 -3.91 -8.43 17.43
N ALA A 110 -4.05 -7.28 16.79
CA ALA A 110 -5.21 -6.41 16.93
C ALA A 110 -6.54 -7.08 16.53
N ILE A 111 -6.51 -8.11 15.66
CA ILE A 111 -7.70 -8.80 15.14
C ILE A 111 -7.73 -10.30 15.42
N GLU A 112 -6.63 -10.91 15.90
CA GLU A 112 -6.47 -12.36 16.06
C GLU A 112 -7.53 -12.98 16.99
N SER A 113 -7.91 -12.25 18.03
CA SER A 113 -8.90 -12.68 19.03
C SER A 113 -10.35 -12.49 18.55
N CYS A 114 -10.54 -12.00 17.32
CA CYS A 114 -11.84 -11.70 16.74
C CYS A 114 -12.67 -10.78 17.66
N PRO A 115 -12.14 -9.58 18.01
CA PRO A 115 -12.75 -8.69 19.00
C PRO A 115 -14.11 -8.16 18.51
N SER A 116 -15.03 -7.93 19.44
CA SER A 116 -16.35 -7.33 19.16
C SER A 116 -16.27 -5.83 18.90
N THR A 117 -15.25 -5.15 19.44
CA THR A 117 -14.97 -3.74 19.20
C THR A 117 -13.90 -3.58 18.14
N ASP A 118 -13.96 -2.48 17.39
CA ASP A 118 -12.97 -2.20 16.34
C ASP A 118 -11.61 -1.84 16.97
N PRO A 119 -10.50 -2.38 16.43
CA PRO A 119 -9.18 -2.09 16.94
C PRO A 119 -8.76 -0.65 16.62
N THR A 120 -7.83 -0.12 17.41
CA THR A 120 -7.17 1.16 17.17
C THR A 120 -5.78 0.96 16.59
N ALA A 121 -5.30 1.94 15.85
CA ALA A 121 -3.93 1.94 15.36
C ALA A 121 -2.90 1.97 16.51
N MET A 122 -1.72 1.40 16.26
CA MET A 122 -0.57 1.54 17.12
C MET A 122 -0.09 3.00 17.21
N PRO A 123 0.65 3.39 18.27
CA PRO A 123 1.30 4.69 18.34
C PRO A 123 2.15 4.98 17.09
N GLY A 124 1.97 6.14 16.48
CA GLY A 124 2.69 6.55 15.27
C GLY A 124 2.21 5.89 13.97
N HIS A 125 1.06 5.21 14.00
CA HIS A 125 0.46 4.54 12.85
C HIS A 125 -0.98 5.00 12.64
N SER A 126 -1.46 4.89 11.41
CA SER A 126 -2.89 4.92 11.10
C SER A 126 -3.39 3.50 10.80
N MET A 127 -4.70 3.29 10.88
CA MET A 127 -5.31 1.99 10.61
C MET A 127 -6.56 2.15 9.74
N ASN A 128 -6.65 1.30 8.72
CA ASN A 128 -7.91 0.97 8.07
C ASN A 128 -8.41 -0.38 8.60
N PHE A 129 -9.69 -0.46 8.93
CA PHE A 129 -10.32 -1.67 9.43
C PHE A 129 -11.66 -1.93 8.73
N LEU A 130 -11.99 -3.20 8.48
CA LEU A 130 -13.26 -3.61 7.90
C LEU A 130 -13.74 -4.93 8.50
N ARG A 131 -15.04 -4.99 8.85
CA ARG A 131 -15.76 -6.23 9.14
C ARG A 131 -16.59 -6.65 7.93
N ILE A 132 -16.45 -7.90 7.51
CA ILE A 132 -17.23 -8.50 6.42
C ILE A 132 -18.10 -9.60 7.02
N GLY A 133 -19.41 -9.59 6.76
CA GLY A 133 -20.38 -10.55 7.30
C GLY A 133 -20.34 -11.95 6.67
N ASP A 134 -19.14 -12.44 6.34
CA ASP A 134 -18.92 -13.77 5.81
C ASP A 134 -17.58 -14.32 6.31
N TYR A 135 -17.63 -15.23 7.28
CA TYR A 135 -16.42 -15.87 7.83
C TYR A 135 -15.79 -16.90 6.89
N LYS A 136 -16.45 -17.30 5.79
CA LYS A 136 -15.91 -18.27 4.81
C LYS A 136 -15.23 -17.59 3.64
N LEU A 137 -15.29 -16.25 3.57
CA LEU A 137 -14.63 -15.48 2.54
C LEU A 137 -13.12 -15.74 2.56
N SER A 138 -12.53 -15.99 1.40
CA SER A 138 -11.09 -16.19 1.30
C SER A 138 -10.35 -14.93 1.79
N GLU A 139 -9.19 -15.10 2.42
CA GLU A 139 -8.43 -13.95 2.92
C GLU A 139 -8.08 -12.96 1.79
N GLN A 140 -7.78 -13.48 0.59
CA GLN A 140 -7.49 -12.67 -0.59
C GLN A 140 -8.70 -11.85 -1.06
N ASP A 141 -9.88 -12.47 -1.10
CA ASP A 141 -11.11 -11.76 -1.50
C ASP A 141 -11.52 -10.75 -0.44
N ALA A 142 -11.37 -11.07 0.84
CA ALA A 142 -11.62 -10.15 1.94
C ALA A 142 -10.71 -8.91 1.86
N LEU A 143 -9.40 -9.12 1.65
CA LEU A 143 -8.44 -8.02 1.48
C LEU A 143 -8.76 -7.19 0.24
N LYS A 144 -9.06 -7.84 -0.90
CA LYS A 144 -9.45 -7.15 -2.14
C LYS A 144 -10.71 -6.31 -1.96
N GLN A 145 -11.71 -6.84 -1.26
CA GLN A 145 -12.93 -6.10 -0.93
C GLN A 145 -12.63 -4.91 -0.02
N ALA A 146 -11.79 -5.07 1.00
CA ALA A 146 -11.40 -3.99 1.89
C ALA A 146 -10.67 -2.86 1.16
N ILE A 147 -9.66 -3.19 0.36
CA ILE A 147 -8.90 -2.22 -0.45
C ILE A 147 -9.83 -1.46 -1.40
N LYS A 148 -10.72 -2.17 -2.11
CA LYS A 148 -11.69 -1.53 -3.02
C LYS A 148 -12.65 -0.59 -2.29
N LYS A 149 -13.13 -0.99 -1.11
CA LYS A 149 -14.03 -0.17 -0.29
C LYS A 149 -13.33 1.11 0.16
N TRP A 150 -12.13 0.99 0.73
CA TRP A 150 -11.37 2.13 1.25
C TRP A 150 -10.94 3.09 0.14
N TRP A 151 -10.46 2.56 -0.99
CA TRP A 151 -10.12 3.40 -2.14
C TRP A 151 -11.36 4.03 -2.79
N GLY A 152 -12.50 3.34 -2.74
CA GLY A 152 -13.78 3.80 -3.27
C GLY A 152 -14.36 5.05 -2.61
N GLU A 153 -13.91 5.40 -1.39
CA GLU A 153 -14.30 6.65 -0.71
C GLU A 153 -14.04 7.88 -1.59
N LEU A 154 -12.96 7.86 -2.39
CA LEU A 154 -12.64 8.90 -3.36
C LEU A 154 -13.72 9.07 -4.43
N GLY A 155 -14.28 7.96 -4.93
CA GLY A 155 -15.32 7.99 -5.97
C GLY A 155 -16.67 8.49 -5.45
N GLU A 156 -16.94 8.33 -4.15
CA GLU A 156 -18.19 8.75 -3.52
C GLU A 156 -18.16 10.21 -3.03
N LYS A 157 -17.03 10.64 -2.48
CA LYS A 157 -16.88 11.96 -1.86
C LYS A 157 -16.14 12.97 -2.72
N GLY A 158 -15.22 12.49 -3.57
CA GLY A 158 -14.23 13.32 -4.23
C GLY A 158 -13.21 13.90 -3.24
N LEU A 159 -12.09 14.41 -3.76
CA LEU A 159 -11.15 15.22 -2.99
C LEU A 159 -11.57 16.69 -2.91
N GLY A 160 -12.39 17.17 -3.86
CA GLY A 160 -12.66 18.61 -4.00
C GLY A 160 -11.44 19.37 -4.51
N ASP A 161 -11.42 20.68 -4.27
CA ASP A 161 -10.27 21.58 -4.52
C ASP A 161 -9.36 21.73 -3.29
N ASP A 162 -9.66 21.00 -2.21
CA ASP A 162 -8.88 20.97 -0.97
C ASP A 162 -8.41 19.53 -0.74
N THR A 163 -7.16 19.24 -1.11
CA THR A 163 -6.54 17.92 -0.88
C THR A 163 -6.04 17.69 0.53
N THR A 164 -6.35 18.59 1.46
CA THR A 164 -5.97 18.45 2.86
C THR A 164 -6.80 17.38 3.56
N PHE A 165 -6.15 16.60 4.41
CA PHE A 165 -6.82 15.60 5.22
C PHE A 165 -7.61 16.27 6.34
N HIS A 166 -8.93 16.17 6.25
CA HIS A 166 -9.84 16.49 7.34
C HIS A 166 -10.43 15.22 7.91
N ASP A 167 -10.40 15.05 9.23
CA ASP A 167 -10.82 13.81 9.88
C ASP A 167 -12.34 13.53 9.68
N ASN A 168 -13.12 14.57 9.34
CA ASN A 168 -14.55 14.52 9.02
C ASN A 168 -14.86 14.47 7.50
N SER A 169 -13.84 14.35 6.64
CA SER A 169 -13.99 14.34 5.18
C SER A 169 -14.72 13.10 4.62
N GLY A 170 -14.78 12.02 5.40
CA GLY A 170 -15.32 10.75 4.95
C GLY A 170 -14.42 9.99 3.97
N ILE A 171 -13.18 10.44 3.77
CA ILE A 171 -12.15 9.80 2.93
C ILE A 171 -10.96 9.31 3.76
N LYS A 172 -11.16 9.05 5.07
CA LYS A 172 -10.08 8.68 6.00
C LYS A 172 -9.35 7.41 5.60
N SER A 173 -10.07 6.41 5.10
CA SER A 173 -9.45 5.16 4.70
C SER A 173 -8.65 5.34 3.42
N PHE A 174 -9.21 6.09 2.46
CA PHE A 174 -8.47 6.52 1.28
C PHE A 174 -7.22 7.31 1.67
N ALA A 175 -7.33 8.23 2.63
CA ALA A 175 -6.23 9.08 3.02
C ALA A 175 -5.04 8.30 3.58
N ASN A 176 -5.29 7.33 4.45
CA ASN A 176 -4.25 6.43 4.95
C ASN A 176 -3.54 5.64 3.82
N MET A 177 -4.28 5.27 2.76
CA MET A 177 -3.73 4.52 1.63
C MET A 177 -2.96 5.40 0.64
N ALA A 178 -3.40 6.65 0.48
CA ALA A 178 -2.86 7.59 -0.50
C ALA A 178 -1.73 8.46 0.06
N TYR A 179 -1.58 8.51 1.39
CA TYR A 179 -0.56 9.30 2.08
C TYR A 179 0.85 8.90 1.65
N ASP A 180 1.57 9.86 1.07
CA ASP A 180 2.84 9.65 0.40
C ASP A 180 4.03 9.49 1.35
N GLN A 181 3.95 10.06 2.55
CA GLN A 181 5.00 9.88 3.56
C GLN A 181 4.92 8.50 4.25
N ALA A 182 3.81 7.77 4.13
CA ALA A 182 3.71 6.40 4.65
C ALA A 182 4.60 5.44 3.85
N ASP A 183 5.78 5.13 4.39
CA ASP A 183 6.77 4.26 3.74
C ASP A 183 6.65 2.78 4.14
N LYS A 184 5.84 2.49 5.15
CA LYS A 184 5.58 1.15 5.67
C LYS A 184 4.09 0.93 5.81
N PHE A 185 3.65 -0.26 5.40
CA PHE A 185 2.32 -0.74 5.75
C PHE A 185 2.34 -2.25 5.92
N ALA A 186 1.36 -2.76 6.67
CA ALA A 186 1.10 -4.19 6.77
C ALA A 186 -0.38 -4.44 7.00
N CYS A 187 -0.89 -5.52 6.41
CA CYS A 187 -2.27 -5.94 6.54
C CYS A 187 -2.38 -7.32 7.18
N ALA A 188 -3.50 -7.56 7.85
CA ALA A 188 -3.89 -8.85 8.37
C ALA A 188 -5.37 -9.12 8.06
N VAL A 189 -5.68 -10.38 7.79
CA VAL A 189 -7.05 -10.87 7.63
C VAL A 189 -7.28 -11.96 8.67
N GLN A 190 -8.48 -11.99 9.28
CA GLN A 190 -8.87 -13.02 10.23
C GLN A 190 -10.31 -13.47 9.97
N ASN A 191 -10.48 -14.73 9.59
CA ASN A 191 -11.77 -15.40 9.54
C ASN A 191 -12.24 -15.74 10.96
N CYS A 192 -13.36 -15.16 11.38
CA CYS A 192 -13.91 -15.25 12.73
C CYS A 192 -15.22 -16.03 12.73
N GLN A 193 -15.11 -17.37 12.75
CA GLN A 193 -16.29 -18.26 12.79
C GLN A 193 -17.21 -17.95 13.97
N GLN A 194 -16.67 -17.56 15.12
CA GLN A 194 -17.43 -17.24 16.33
C GLN A 194 -18.39 -16.05 16.17
N SER A 195 -18.06 -15.09 15.31
CA SER A 195 -18.89 -13.93 15.02
C SER A 195 -19.55 -13.99 13.64
N GLY A 196 -19.26 -15.03 12.85
CA GLY A 196 -19.72 -15.15 11.47
C GLY A 196 -19.09 -14.12 10.52
N GLN A 197 -17.97 -13.49 10.90
CA GLN A 197 -17.35 -12.38 10.17
C GLN A 197 -15.94 -12.71 9.68
N THR A 198 -15.45 -11.95 8.70
CA THR A 198 -14.03 -11.84 8.36
C THR A 198 -13.57 -10.42 8.64
N LEU A 199 -12.50 -10.28 9.41
CA LEU A 199 -11.92 -8.99 9.79
C LEU A 199 -10.70 -8.70 8.91
N VAL A 200 -10.58 -7.46 8.45
CA VAL A 200 -9.41 -6.99 7.69
C VAL A 200 -8.88 -5.73 8.36
N ALA A 201 -7.59 -5.71 8.68
CA ALA A 201 -6.90 -4.54 9.22
C ALA A 201 -5.66 -4.25 8.39
N CYS A 202 -5.37 -2.98 8.13
CA CYS A 202 -4.11 -2.51 7.56
C CYS A 202 -3.60 -1.33 8.36
N GLN A 203 -2.33 -1.36 8.76
CA GLN A 203 -1.66 -0.22 9.40
C GLN A 203 -0.63 0.41 8.49
N TYR A 204 -0.45 1.72 8.63
CA TYR A 204 0.46 2.55 7.83
C TYR A 204 1.34 3.38 8.77
N SER A 205 2.61 3.58 8.42
CA SER A 205 3.55 4.39 9.18
C SER A 205 4.45 5.20 8.25
N PRO A 206 4.76 6.47 8.60
CA PRO A 206 4.04 7.30 9.58
C PRO A 206 2.55 7.49 9.21
N TYR A 207 1.76 7.93 10.19
CA TYR A 207 0.35 8.29 9.96
C TYR A 207 0.23 9.69 9.34
N VAL A 208 -0.86 9.93 8.61
CA VAL A 208 -1.22 11.25 8.08
C VAL A 208 -1.74 12.14 9.22
N PHE A 209 -1.19 13.34 9.40
CA PHE A 209 -1.68 14.29 10.39
C PHE A 209 -2.94 15.03 9.89
N ILE A 210 -3.79 15.48 10.80
CA ILE A 210 -4.91 16.38 10.46
C ILE A 210 -4.30 17.68 9.91
N ASN A 211 -4.91 18.23 8.85
CA ASN A 211 -4.42 19.39 8.11
C ASN A 211 -3.15 19.13 7.28
N GLU A 212 -2.78 17.88 7.07
CA GLU A 212 -1.71 17.49 6.15
C GLU A 212 -2.28 17.09 4.80
N LEU A 213 -1.54 17.32 3.72
CA LEU A 213 -1.95 16.92 2.39
C LEU A 213 -2.09 15.39 2.34
N VAL A 214 -3.29 14.90 2.03
CA VAL A 214 -3.53 13.46 1.81
C VAL A 214 -2.70 12.97 0.63
N VAL A 215 -2.60 13.84 -0.35
CA VAL A 215 -1.87 13.71 -1.60
C VAL A 215 -1.37 15.12 -1.90
N ALA A 216 -0.09 15.32 -2.18
CA ALA A 216 0.38 16.65 -2.55
C ALA A 216 -0.40 17.16 -3.78
N GLU A 217 -1.20 18.22 -3.60
CA GLU A 217 -1.73 18.98 -4.73
C GLU A 217 -0.57 19.66 -5.45
N ALA A 218 -0.52 19.46 -6.76
CA ALA A 218 0.28 20.26 -7.67
C ALA A 218 -0.26 21.69 -7.64
N ASN A 219 0.33 22.55 -6.80
CA ASN A 219 0.22 23.99 -7.01
C ASN A 219 1.04 24.33 -8.26
N LEU A 220 0.34 24.85 -9.27
CA LEU A 220 0.87 25.54 -10.45
C LEU A 220 1.82 26.68 -10.06
#